data_AF-A0A8T3MYP5-F1
#
_entry.id   AF-A0A8T3MYP5-F1
#
_cell.length_a   1.000
_cell.length_b   1.000
_cell.length_c   1.000
_cell.angle_alpha   90.00
_cell.angle_beta   90.00
_cell.angle_gamma   90.00
#
_symmetry.space_group_name_H-M   'P 1'
#
loop_
_entity.id
_entity.type
_entity.pdbx_description
1 polymer ?
#
loop_
_entity_poly.entity_id
_entity_poly.type
_entity_poly.pdbx_seq_one_letter_code
_entity_poly.pdbx_strand_id
1 'polypeptide(L)'
;MEICELILTSFGPFTDKALAFDQKPGVLHLVYGPNEAGKSSALRGLKALLYGIPDRTTDNFIHAHSALRIAGRLRAANNQELGFVRRKGRKNTLSSLHDESLDETALAPFLKG
;
A
#
# COMPACT_ATOMS: atom_id res chain seq x y z
N MET A 1 -5.57 -12.65 -6.41
CA MET A 1 -5.41 -11.19 -6.19
C MET A 1 -4.12 -10.76 -6.86
N GLU A 2 -4.16 -9.62 -7.53
CA GLU A 2 -3.00 -8.95 -8.14
C GLU A 2 -2.82 -7.57 -7.50
N ILE A 3 -1.56 -7.17 -7.30
CA ILE A 3 -1.20 -5.80 -6.92
C ILE A 3 -0.86 -5.07 -8.21
N CYS A 4 -1.65 -4.07 -8.58
CA CYS A 4 -1.44 -3.30 -9.80
C CYS A 4 -0.46 -2.15 -9.57
N GLU A 5 -0.57 -1.51 -8.42
CA GLU A 5 0.21 -0.33 -8.09
C GLU A 5 0.39 -0.21 -6.57
N LEU A 6 1.59 0.21 -6.15
CA LEU A 6 1.91 0.61 -4.78
C LEU A 6 2.50 2.01 -4.80
N ILE A 7 1.86 2.95 -4.08
CA ILE A 7 2.29 4.34 -3.96
C ILE A 7 2.65 4.61 -2.51
N LEU A 8 3.94 4.79 -2.24
CA LEU A 8 4.47 5.17 -0.94
C LEU A 8 4.44 6.69 -0.83
N THR A 9 3.24 7.25 -0.64
CA THR A 9 2.96 8.70 -0.56
C THR A 9 3.81 9.36 0.53
N SER A 10 3.80 8.80 1.73
CA SER A 10 4.58 9.29 2.87
C SER A 10 4.87 8.13 3.81
N PHE A 11 5.86 7.29 3.45
CA PHE A 11 6.17 6.08 4.21
C PHE A 11 7.65 5.69 4.14
N GLY A 12 8.24 5.40 5.28
CA GLY A 12 9.67 5.11 5.41
C GLY A 12 10.51 6.26 4.84
N PRO A 13 11.51 5.96 3.99
CA PRO A 13 12.33 6.99 3.34
C PRO A 13 11.67 7.59 2.08
N PHE A 14 10.45 7.20 1.73
CA PHE A 14 9.83 7.55 0.46
C PHE A 14 8.84 8.71 0.58
N THR A 15 8.83 9.56 -0.44
CA THR A 15 7.83 10.60 -0.67
C THR A 15 7.34 10.42 -2.11
N ASP A 16 6.02 10.19 -2.27
CA ASP A 16 5.35 10.03 -3.57
C ASP A 16 6.03 9.02 -4.52
N LYS A 17 6.55 7.92 -3.98
CA LYS A 17 7.19 6.88 -4.79
C LYS A 17 6.18 5.84 -5.25
N ALA A 18 5.94 5.77 -6.55
CA ALA A 18 5.10 4.74 -7.17
C ALA A 18 5.91 3.54 -7.68
N LEU A 19 5.35 2.34 -7.51
CA LEU A 19 5.77 1.09 -8.12
C LEU A 19 4.57 0.52 -8.88
N ALA A 20 4.65 0.53 -10.21
CA ALA A 20 3.66 -0.08 -11.08
C ALA A 20 4.09 -1.51 -11.45
N PHE A 21 3.14 -2.44 -11.44
CA PHE A 21 3.39 -3.85 -11.72
C PHE A 21 2.69 -4.26 -13.01
N ASP A 22 3.40 -4.93 -13.93
CA ASP A 22 2.80 -5.56 -15.11
C ASP A 22 1.76 -6.62 -14.68
N GLN A 23 0.59 -6.61 -15.31
CA GLN A 23 -0.55 -7.48 -15.03
C GLN A 23 -0.59 -8.70 -15.96
N LYS A 24 0.47 -8.94 -16.74
CA LYS A 24 0.60 -10.18 -17.51
C LYS A 24 0.68 -11.39 -16.57
N PRO A 25 -0.03 -12.48 -16.89
CA PRO A 25 0.07 -13.73 -16.13
C PRO A 25 1.50 -14.27 -16.08
N GLY A 26 1.90 -14.82 -14.94
CA GLY A 26 3.18 -15.50 -14.76
C GLY A 26 4.42 -14.58 -14.68
N VAL A 27 4.24 -13.28 -14.49
CA VAL A 27 5.35 -12.33 -14.33
C VAL A 27 5.90 -12.33 -12.90
N LEU A 28 7.23 -12.38 -12.79
CA LEU A 28 7.97 -12.13 -11.55
C LEU A 28 8.44 -10.67 -11.50
N HIS A 29 7.98 -9.93 -10.49
CA HIS A 29 8.41 -8.56 -10.24
C HIS A 29 9.58 -8.54 -9.25
N LEU A 30 10.77 -8.09 -9.70
CA LEU A 30 11.96 -7.96 -8.85
C LEU A 30 12.24 -6.50 -8.51
N VAL A 31 12.12 -6.14 -7.23
CA VAL A 31 12.54 -4.83 -6.71
C VAL A 31 13.96 -4.96 -6.15
N TYR A 32 14.93 -4.34 -6.83
CA TYR A 32 16.35 -4.40 -6.45
C TYR A 32 16.98 -3.01 -6.34
N GLY A 33 18.14 -2.95 -5.71
CA GLY A 33 18.90 -1.71 -5.48
C GLY A 33 19.94 -1.87 -4.38
N PRO A 34 20.76 -0.85 -4.10
CA PRO A 34 21.75 -0.86 -3.04
C PRO A 34 21.16 -1.15 -1.65
N ASN A 35 22.02 -1.51 -0.69
CA ASN A 35 21.62 -1.51 0.71
C ASN A 35 21.06 -0.13 1.10
N GLU A 36 20.11 -0.11 2.03
CA GLU A 36 19.45 1.12 2.51
C GLU A 36 18.60 1.88 1.47
N ALA A 37 18.51 1.40 0.22
CA ALA A 37 17.62 1.96 -0.81
C ALA A 37 16.11 1.85 -0.51
N GLY A 38 15.73 1.43 0.70
CA GLY A 38 14.34 1.37 1.15
C GLY A 38 13.55 0.12 0.74
N LYS A 39 14.19 -0.92 0.17
CA LYS A 39 13.51 -2.16 -0.27
C LYS A 39 12.67 -2.82 0.84
N SER A 40 13.25 -2.99 2.04
CA SER A 40 12.53 -3.54 3.19
C SER A 40 11.38 -2.64 3.64
N SER A 41 11.55 -1.32 3.53
CA SER A 41 10.51 -0.34 3.83
C SER A 41 9.37 -0.41 2.80
N ALA A 42 9.66 -0.62 1.51
CA ALA A 42 8.64 -0.82 0.48
C ALA A 42 7.82 -2.10 0.75
N LEU A 43 8.47 -3.20 1.15
CA LEU A 43 7.77 -4.44 1.52
C LEU A 43 6.88 -4.25 2.77
N ARG A 44 7.34 -3.49 3.77
CA ARG A 44 6.51 -3.12 4.93
C ARG A 44 5.36 -2.21 4.52
N GLY A 45 5.58 -1.29 3.59
CA GLY A 45 4.54 -0.43 3.02
C GLY A 45 3.47 -1.23 2.30
N LEU A 46 3.84 -2.24 1.50
CA LEU A 46 2.88 -3.15 0.89
C LEU A 46 2.02 -3.87 1.94
N LYS A 47 2.66 -4.46 2.97
CA LYS A 47 1.92 -5.12 4.06
C LYS A 47 0.99 -4.14 4.78
N ALA A 48 1.48 -2.92 5.01
CA ALA A 48 0.71 -1.89 5.69
C ALA A 48 -0.48 -1.41 4.86
N LEU A 49 -0.35 -1.30 3.54
CA LEU A 49 -1.46 -1.02 2.62
C LEU A 49 -2.57 -2.07 2.75
N LEU A 50 -2.18 -3.36 2.75
CA LEU A 50 -3.13 -4.47 2.79
C LEU A 50 -3.80 -4.65 4.16
N TYR A 51 -3.05 -4.50 5.25
CA TYR A 51 -3.49 -4.94 6.58
C TYR A 51 -3.54 -3.86 7.66
N GLY A 52 -3.21 -2.61 7.34
CA GLY A 52 -3.11 -1.55 8.34
C GLY A 52 -1.68 -1.11 8.61
N ILE A 53 -1.47 0.19 8.81
CA ILE A 53 -0.21 0.72 9.35
C ILE A 53 -0.20 0.46 10.87
N PRO A 54 0.73 -0.33 11.42
CA PRO A 54 0.74 -0.69 12.84
C PRO A 54 0.80 0.54 13.75
N ASP A 55 0.11 0.48 14.89
CA ASP A 55 0.07 1.55 15.90
C ASP A 55 1.47 2.00 16.33
N ARG A 56 2.37 1.03 16.55
CA ARG A 56 3.80 1.25 16.74
C ARG A 56 4.52 0.88 15.44
N THR A 57 5.06 1.88 14.76
CA THR A 57 5.87 1.70 13.54
C THR A 57 7.07 2.62 13.61
N THR A 58 8.19 2.17 13.06
CA THR A 58 9.40 2.97 12.88
C THR A 58 9.51 3.53 11.47
N ASP A 59 8.51 3.32 10.61
CA ASP A 59 8.50 3.76 9.21
C ASP A 59 8.15 5.26 9.04
N ASN A 60 8.28 6.07 10.09
CA ASN A 60 8.07 7.52 10.10
C ASN A 60 9.38 8.33 9.97
N PHE A 61 10.31 7.86 9.13
CA PHE A 61 11.69 8.34 9.08
C PHE A 61 11.79 9.86 8.87
N ILE A 62 11.21 10.35 7.77
CA ILE A 62 11.21 11.79 7.41
C ILE A 62 9.80 12.40 7.51
N HIS A 63 8.81 11.62 7.92
CA HIS A 63 7.39 11.98 7.95
C HIS A 63 6.86 11.95 9.38
N ALA A 64 5.98 12.87 9.75
CA ALA A 64 5.27 12.77 11.02
C ALA A 64 4.40 11.51 11.08
N HIS A 65 4.22 10.90 12.26
CA HIS A 65 3.39 9.69 12.40
C HIS A 65 1.96 9.86 11.84
N SER A 66 1.33 11.01 12.07
CA SER A 66 -0.02 11.31 11.57
C SER A 66 -0.07 11.50 10.05
N ALA A 67 1.07 11.79 9.42
CA ALA A 67 1.17 12.00 7.99
C ALA A 67 1.38 10.71 7.20
N LEU A 68 1.61 9.55 7.85
CA LEU A 68 1.87 8.29 7.17
C LEU A 68 0.69 7.85 6.30
N ARG A 69 0.95 7.74 4.99
CA ARG A 69 -0.03 7.34 3.98
C ARG A 69 0.63 6.46 2.91
N ILE A 70 -0.13 5.47 2.47
CA ILE A 70 0.22 4.58 1.37
C ILE A 70 -1.03 4.44 0.52
N ALA A 71 -0.92 4.54 -0.79
CA ALA A 71 -2.02 4.23 -1.71
C ALA A 71 -1.66 3.03 -2.57
N GLY A 72 -2.66 2.45 -3.20
CA GLY A 72 -2.43 1.40 -4.17
C GLY A 72 -3.69 0.97 -4.89
N ARG A 73 -3.51 0.09 -5.85
CA ARG A 73 -4.57 -0.47 -6.66
C ARG A 73 -4.44 -1.99 -6.68
N LEU A 74 -5.52 -2.68 -6.36
CA LEU A 74 -5.60 -4.14 -6.35
C LEU A 74 -6.62 -4.62 -7.37
N ARG A 75 -6.41 -5.82 -7.89
CA ARG A 75 -7.37 -6.54 -8.73
C ARG A 75 -7.71 -7.90 -8.13
N ALA A 76 -9.00 -8.18 -8.01
CA ALA A 76 -9.51 -9.47 -7.56
C ALA A 76 -9.59 -10.47 -8.73
N ALA A 77 -9.78 -11.75 -8.42
CA ALA A 77 -9.83 -12.82 -9.44
C ALA A 77 -11.01 -12.66 -10.42
N ASN A 78 -12.07 -11.96 -10.02
CA ASN A 78 -13.21 -11.60 -10.87
C ASN A 78 -12.98 -10.31 -11.69
N ASN A 79 -11.73 -9.84 -11.83
CA ASN A 79 -11.33 -8.59 -12.48
C ASN A 79 -11.88 -7.30 -11.84
N GLN A 80 -12.51 -7.37 -10.67
CA GLN A 80 -12.86 -6.16 -9.93
C GLN A 80 -11.58 -5.45 -9.47
N GLU A 81 -11.50 -4.14 -9.69
CA GLU A 81 -10.40 -3.30 -9.21
C GLU A 81 -10.83 -2.42 -8.05
N LEU A 82 -9.89 -2.13 -7.16
CA LEU A 82 -10.06 -1.14 -6.11
C LEU A 82 -8.78 -0.32 -5.96
N GLY A 83 -8.90 0.97 -6.23
CA GLY A 83 -7.90 1.97 -5.88
C GLY A 83 -8.26 2.63 -4.55
N PHE A 84 -7.31 2.71 -3.63
CA PHE A 84 -7.57 3.26 -2.29
C PHE A 84 -6.31 3.84 -1.66
N VAL A 85 -6.53 4.66 -0.65
CA VAL A 85 -5.51 5.21 0.24
C VAL A 85 -5.71 4.62 1.62
N ARG A 86 -4.61 4.23 2.25
CA ARG A 86 -4.57 3.89 3.67
C ARG A 86 -3.71 4.88 4.42
N ARG A 87 -4.30 5.50 5.44
CA ARG A 87 -3.61 6.40 6.38
C ARG A 87 -3.37 5.70 7.72
N LYS A 88 -2.44 6.22 8.52
CA LYS A 88 -2.25 5.72 9.87
C LYS A 88 -3.42 6.11 10.79
N GLY A 89 -3.92 5.15 11.55
CA GLY A 89 -5.00 5.34 12.52
C GLY A 89 -5.56 4.01 13.00
N ARG A 90 -6.51 4.06 13.95
CA ARG A 90 -7.21 2.87 14.48
C ARG A 90 -8.57 2.60 13.84
N LYS A 91 -9.20 3.64 13.28
CA LYS A 91 -10.53 3.62 12.67
C LYS A 91 -10.54 4.51 11.44
N ASN A 92 -11.40 4.21 10.48
CA ASN A 92 -11.61 4.97 9.24
C ASN A 92 -10.27 5.24 8.51
N THR A 93 -9.46 4.19 8.40
CA THR A 93 -8.09 4.30 7.87
C THR A 93 -8.02 4.17 6.36
N LEU A 94 -9.10 3.71 5.74
CA LEU A 94 -9.24 3.56 4.31
C LEU A 94 -10.09 4.68 3.71
N SER A 95 -9.66 5.19 2.56
CA SER A 95 -10.47 6.03 1.70
C SER A 95 -10.27 5.64 0.23
N SER A 96 -11.24 5.99 -0.62
CA SER A 96 -11.10 5.91 -2.07
C SER A 96 -10.04 6.90 -2.54
N LEU A 97 -9.64 6.79 -3.81
CA LEU A 97 -8.75 7.79 -4.42
C LEU A 97 -9.37 9.20 -4.51
N HIS A 98 -10.68 9.32 -4.27
CA HIS A 98 -11.42 10.59 -4.23
C HIS A 98 -11.68 11.07 -2.79
N ASP A 99 -10.98 10.48 -1.81
CA ASP A 99 -11.05 10.83 -0.39
C ASP A 99 -12.39 10.51 0.31
N GLU A 100 -13.15 9.58 -0.26
CA GLU A 100 -14.37 9.05 0.36
C GLU A 100 -14.02 7.91 1.31
N SER A 101 -14.51 7.94 2.55
CA SER A 101 -14.21 6.90 3.53
C SER A 101 -14.68 5.52 3.06
N LEU A 102 -13.82 4.51 3.19
CA LEU A 102 -14.14 3.11 2.92
C LEU A 102 -14.14 2.31 4.21
N ASP A 103 -15.00 1.30 4.26
CA ASP A 103 -14.99 0.31 5.34
C ASP A 103 -13.85 -0.72 5.11
N GLU A 104 -13.29 -1.27 6.19
CA GLU A 104 -12.24 -2.31 6.10
C GLU A 104 -12.70 -3.55 5.31
N THR A 105 -14.00 -3.85 5.31
CA THR A 105 -14.59 -4.95 4.52
C THR A 105 -14.44 -4.76 3.01
N ALA A 106 -14.18 -3.54 2.52
CA ALA A 106 -13.91 -3.27 1.11
C ALA A 106 -12.70 -4.05 0.57
N LEU A 107 -11.74 -4.41 1.43
CA LEU A 107 -10.57 -5.21 1.05
C LEU A 107 -10.83 -6.72 1.10
N ALA A 108 -11.93 -7.17 1.71
CA ALA A 108 -12.20 -8.60 1.90
C ALA A 108 -12.22 -9.42 0.58
N PRO A 109 -12.75 -8.92 -0.55
CA PRO A 109 -12.68 -9.65 -1.83
C PRO A 109 -11.27 -9.85 -2.36
N PHE A 110 -10.31 -9.01 -1.95
CA PHE A 110 -8.94 -8.99 -2.44
C PHE A 110 -7.98 -9.80 -1.56
N LEU A 111 -8.30 -9.95 -0.27
CA LEU A 111 -7.41 -10.62 0.71
C LEU A 111 -7.72 -12.10 0.92
N LYS A 112 -8.79 -12.64 0.31
CA LYS A 112 -9.11 -14.08 0.36
C LYS A 112 -8.11 -14.85 -0.50
N GLY A 113 -7.15 -15.49 0.16
CA GLY A 113 -6.34 -16.58 -0.38
C GLY A 113 -7.01 -17.92 -0.13
#